data_AF-A0A2L0HVI9-F1
#
_entry.id   AF-A0A2L0HVI9-F1
#
_cell.length_a   1.000
_cell.length_b   1.000
_cell.length_c   1.000
_cell.angle_alpha   90.00
_cell.angle_beta   90.00
_cell.angle_gamma   90.00
#
_symmetry.space_group_name_H-M   'P 1'
#
loop_
_entity.id
_entity.type
_entity.pdbx_description
1 polymer ?
#
loop_
_entity_poly.entity_id
_entity_poly.type
_entity_poly.pdbx_seq_one_letter_code
_entity_poly.pdbx_strand_id
1 'polypeptide(L)'
;MKTPEQRKQASILKLQSQSVPYIDWLPYIEAADEIEPRSVEQIAKRAIACLLVIQAACDLNHDQFDDETQAFIIDLIQKFDVWSELTPKELAIIHREGTTQDVINMIWKYEAYWTLLWALGVVEELNYPANIADCDFAIQAVSSCDSFDAFMAQVKLRDIEELLDEADLIYRYDWACVDARLKHQQAPAGLNASVVLERHGALNWLIQRDGDWDHPDVNT
;
A
#
# COMPACT_ATOMS: atom_id res chain seq x y z
N MET A 1 -0.99 17.30 -18.62
CA MET A 1 -1.83 16.84 -17.49
C MET A 1 -3.06 16.21 -18.10
N LYS A 2 -3.33 14.97 -17.71
CA LYS A 2 -4.43 14.14 -18.17
C LYS A 2 -5.69 14.52 -17.38
N THR A 3 -6.83 14.65 -18.05
CA THR A 3 -8.08 14.91 -17.32
C THR A 3 -8.55 13.64 -16.58
N PRO A 4 -9.36 13.75 -15.52
CA PRO A 4 -9.97 12.60 -14.85
C PRO A 4 -10.68 11.64 -15.81
N GLU A 5 -11.38 12.14 -16.82
CA GLU A 5 -12.08 11.32 -17.81
C GLU A 5 -11.12 10.60 -18.76
N GLN A 6 -10.03 11.27 -19.19
CA GLN A 6 -9.00 10.64 -20.00
C GLN A 6 -8.30 9.51 -19.24
N ARG A 7 -8.07 9.72 -17.94
CA ARG A 7 -7.51 8.72 -17.03
C ARG A 7 -8.44 7.51 -16.88
N LYS A 8 -9.69 7.77 -16.54
CA LYS A 8 -10.77 6.76 -16.50
C LYS A 8 -10.83 5.93 -17.78
N GLN A 9 -10.80 6.58 -18.93
CA GLN A 9 -10.89 5.89 -20.22
C GLN A 9 -9.65 5.01 -20.47
N ALA A 10 -8.46 5.47 -20.10
CA ALA A 10 -7.24 4.68 -20.20
C ALA A 10 -7.30 3.42 -19.31
N SER A 11 -7.78 3.56 -18.08
CA SER A 11 -7.98 2.43 -17.16
C SER A 11 -9.01 1.44 -17.69
N ILE A 12 -10.15 1.91 -18.21
CA ILE A 12 -11.18 1.05 -18.82
C ILE A 12 -10.60 0.25 -19.99
N LEU A 13 -9.79 0.87 -20.86
CA LEU A 13 -9.13 0.17 -21.96
C LEU A 13 -8.18 -0.94 -21.46
N LYS A 14 -7.47 -0.71 -20.35
CA LYS A 14 -6.61 -1.72 -19.70
C LYS A 14 -7.45 -2.88 -19.15
N LEU A 15 -8.54 -2.59 -18.44
CA LEU A 15 -9.48 -3.60 -17.94
C LEU A 15 -10.06 -4.46 -19.08
N GLN A 16 -10.51 -3.82 -20.17
CA GLN A 16 -11.01 -4.52 -21.36
C GLN A 16 -9.97 -5.46 -21.95
N SER A 17 -8.71 -5.03 -22.07
CA SER A 17 -7.62 -5.85 -22.60
C SER A 17 -7.33 -7.09 -21.74
N GLN A 18 -7.63 -7.02 -20.45
CA GLN A 18 -7.45 -8.09 -19.46
C GLN A 18 -8.73 -8.91 -19.22
N SER A 19 -9.83 -8.58 -19.92
CA SER A 19 -11.15 -9.19 -19.70
C SER A 19 -11.69 -9.00 -18.28
N VAL A 20 -11.34 -7.90 -17.61
CA VAL A 20 -11.89 -7.51 -16.31
C VAL A 20 -13.22 -6.76 -16.54
N PRO A 21 -14.32 -7.15 -15.87
CA PRO A 21 -15.59 -6.42 -15.93
C PRO A 21 -15.43 -4.97 -15.46
N TYR A 22 -16.19 -4.06 -16.05
CA TYR A 22 -16.24 -2.65 -15.65
C TYR A 22 -17.66 -2.09 -15.85
N ILE A 23 -17.93 -0.90 -15.30
CA ILE A 23 -19.13 -0.11 -15.54
C ILE A 23 -18.76 1.29 -16.01
N ASP A 24 -19.57 1.86 -16.91
CA ASP A 24 -19.29 3.19 -17.47
C ASP A 24 -19.56 4.33 -16.48
N TRP A 25 -20.39 4.10 -15.46
CA TRP A 25 -20.83 5.13 -14.51
C TRP A 25 -20.08 5.14 -13.18
N LEU A 26 -19.05 4.30 -13.00
CA LEU A 26 -18.15 4.44 -11.85
C LEU A 26 -17.52 5.85 -11.90
N PRO A 27 -17.57 6.65 -10.82
CA PRO A 27 -16.98 7.99 -10.81
C PRO A 27 -15.50 8.02 -11.24
N TYR A 28 -15.03 9.18 -11.65
CA TYR A 28 -13.59 9.42 -11.78
C TYR A 28 -13.06 9.94 -10.43
N ILE A 29 -11.76 9.74 -10.20
CA ILE A 29 -11.05 10.35 -9.07
C ILE A 29 -10.68 11.81 -9.40
N GLU A 30 -10.24 12.55 -8.39
CA GLU A 30 -9.88 13.97 -8.48
C GLU A 30 -8.79 14.27 -9.53
N ALA A 31 -8.78 15.50 -10.03
CA ALA A 31 -7.74 15.98 -10.94
C ALA A 31 -6.42 16.31 -10.19
N ALA A 32 -5.30 16.33 -10.90
CA ALA A 32 -3.99 16.52 -10.29
C ALA A 32 -3.79 17.90 -9.64
N ASP A 33 -4.52 18.93 -10.09
CA ASP A 33 -4.53 20.26 -9.49
C ASP A 33 -5.41 20.37 -8.24
N GLU A 34 -6.22 19.36 -7.95
CA GLU A 34 -7.03 19.24 -6.73
C GLU A 34 -6.29 18.45 -5.63
N ILE A 35 -5.22 17.72 -5.99
CA ILE A 35 -4.45 16.91 -5.05
C ILE A 35 -3.36 17.74 -4.36
N GLU A 36 -3.31 17.63 -3.03
CA GLU A 36 -2.15 18.05 -2.27
C GLU A 36 -1.23 16.84 -1.99
N PRO A 37 -0.09 16.72 -2.67
CA PRO A 37 0.77 15.55 -2.56
C PRO A 37 1.49 15.51 -1.21
N ARG A 38 1.65 14.30 -0.68
CA ARG A 38 2.57 14.06 0.44
C ARG A 38 4.01 14.28 0.01
N SER A 39 4.83 14.72 0.96
CA SER A 39 6.27 14.83 0.70
C SER A 39 6.90 13.43 0.59
N VAL A 40 7.99 13.35 -0.16
CA VAL A 40 8.80 12.12 -0.27
C VAL A 40 9.24 11.60 1.10
N GLU A 41 9.55 12.51 2.04
CA GLU A 41 9.94 12.16 3.41
C GLU A 41 8.79 11.48 4.17
N GLN A 42 7.56 12.01 4.07
CA GLN A 42 6.39 11.41 4.72
C GLN A 42 6.10 10.01 4.19
N ILE A 43 6.20 9.82 2.88
CA ILE A 43 5.99 8.52 2.24
C ILE A 43 7.09 7.53 2.65
N ALA A 44 8.35 7.97 2.68
CA ALA A 44 9.48 7.15 3.10
C ALA A 44 9.39 6.72 4.57
N LYS A 45 9.08 7.65 5.49
CA LYS A 45 8.91 7.33 6.92
C LYS A 45 7.76 6.35 7.13
N ARG A 46 6.62 6.54 6.43
CA ARG A 46 5.49 5.61 6.45
C ARG A 46 5.87 4.22 5.96
N ALA A 47 6.60 4.14 4.84
CA ALA A 47 7.03 2.87 4.26
C ALA A 47 7.91 2.08 5.24
N ILE A 48 8.90 2.73 5.87
CA ILE A 48 9.79 2.10 6.85
C ILE A 48 9.02 1.69 8.10
N ALA A 49 8.17 2.57 8.66
CA ALA A 49 7.34 2.26 9.82
C ALA A 49 6.48 1.01 9.57
N CYS A 50 5.78 0.99 8.42
CA CYS A 50 4.93 -0.12 8.03
C CYS A 50 5.72 -1.42 7.91
N LEU A 51 6.88 -1.43 7.23
CA LEU A 51 7.71 -2.62 7.11
C LEU A 51 8.13 -3.18 8.47
N LEU A 52 8.60 -2.33 9.39
CA LEU A 52 9.08 -2.77 10.70
C LEU A 52 7.95 -3.41 11.52
N VAL A 53 6.73 -2.88 11.42
CA VAL A 53 5.56 -3.45 12.10
C VAL A 53 5.07 -4.73 11.41
N ILE A 54 5.17 -4.81 10.08
CA ILE A 54 4.96 -6.05 9.33
C ILE A 54 5.91 -7.15 9.82
N GLN A 55 7.20 -6.84 10.05
CA GLN A 55 8.15 -7.83 10.58
C GLN A 55 7.74 -8.30 11.97
N ALA A 56 7.36 -7.37 12.87
CA ALA A 56 6.85 -7.73 14.18
C ALA A 56 5.59 -8.64 14.10
N ALA A 57 4.68 -8.35 13.16
CA ALA A 57 3.52 -9.19 12.92
C ALA A 57 3.89 -10.58 12.39
N CYS A 58 4.87 -10.68 11.48
CA CYS A 58 5.40 -11.96 11.00
C CYS A 58 6.00 -12.78 12.14
N ASP A 59 6.79 -12.17 13.01
CA ASP A 59 7.40 -12.86 14.17
C ASP A 59 6.34 -13.29 15.17
N LEU A 60 5.32 -12.46 15.43
CA LEU A 60 4.17 -12.81 16.27
C LEU A 60 3.42 -14.01 15.71
N ASN A 61 3.18 -14.04 14.39
CA ASN A 61 2.47 -15.13 13.73
C ASN A 61 3.24 -16.46 13.76
N HIS A 62 4.55 -16.44 13.98
CA HIS A 62 5.41 -17.61 14.11
C HIS A 62 5.81 -17.93 15.56
N ASP A 63 5.21 -17.27 16.55
CA ASP A 63 5.56 -17.38 17.98
C ASP A 63 7.05 -17.04 18.27
N GLN A 64 7.63 -16.09 17.53
CA GLN A 64 9.04 -15.66 17.59
C GLN A 64 9.25 -14.22 18.11
N PHE A 65 8.17 -13.54 18.52
CA PHE A 65 8.23 -12.14 18.99
C PHE A 65 8.29 -12.04 20.52
N ASP A 66 9.47 -12.32 21.08
CA ASP A 66 9.76 -12.18 22.50
C ASP A 66 10.26 -10.77 22.87
N ASP A 67 10.71 -10.58 24.11
CA ASP A 67 11.18 -9.28 24.62
C ASP A 67 12.45 -8.79 23.90
N GLU A 68 13.32 -9.71 23.44
CA GLU A 68 14.55 -9.37 22.73
C GLU A 68 14.21 -8.93 21.29
N THR A 69 13.36 -9.68 20.59
CA THR A 69 12.89 -9.32 19.25
C THR A 69 12.11 -7.99 19.27
N GLN A 70 11.26 -7.77 20.29
CA GLN A 70 10.55 -6.51 20.45
C GLN A 70 11.52 -5.33 20.63
N ALA A 71 12.52 -5.47 21.52
CA ALA A 71 13.53 -4.43 21.74
C ALA A 71 14.31 -4.12 20.45
N PHE A 72 14.68 -5.16 19.68
CA PHE A 72 15.35 -4.98 18.39
C PHE A 72 14.51 -4.19 17.38
N ILE A 73 13.21 -4.50 17.23
CA ILE A 73 12.33 -3.73 16.34
C ILE A 73 12.19 -2.28 16.83
N ILE A 74 12.07 -2.04 18.14
CA ILE A 74 12.01 -0.69 18.70
C ILE A 74 13.30 0.09 18.42
N ASP A 75 14.47 -0.54 18.57
CA ASP A 75 15.75 0.08 18.24
C ASP A 75 15.84 0.46 16.76
N LEU A 76 15.31 -0.38 15.85
CA LEU A 76 15.20 -0.04 14.43
C LEU A 76 14.26 1.13 14.18
N ILE A 77 13.08 1.14 14.82
CA ILE A 77 12.11 2.25 14.71
C ILE A 77 12.75 3.58 15.14
N GLN A 78 13.54 3.57 16.23
CA GLN A 78 14.26 4.74 16.71
C GLN A 78 15.42 5.12 15.78
N LYS A 79 16.19 4.13 15.29
CA LYS A 79 17.30 4.32 14.35
C LYS A 79 16.86 5.02 13.05
N PHE A 80 15.69 4.68 12.55
CA PHE A 80 15.12 5.29 11.35
C PHE A 80 14.28 6.55 11.62
N ASP A 81 14.11 6.96 12.88
CA ASP A 81 13.30 8.12 13.29
C ASP A 81 11.84 8.06 12.76
N VAL A 82 11.20 6.89 12.90
CA VAL A 82 9.83 6.64 12.41
C VAL A 82 8.80 6.37 13.51
N TRP A 83 9.16 6.57 14.78
CA TRP A 83 8.24 6.34 15.90
C TRP A 83 6.95 7.18 15.80
N SER A 84 7.06 8.43 15.36
CA SER A 84 5.92 9.34 15.20
C SER A 84 4.95 8.92 14.10
N GLU A 85 5.34 8.02 13.22
CA GLU A 85 4.48 7.53 12.15
C GLU A 85 3.58 6.38 12.60
N LEU A 86 3.94 5.65 13.65
CA LEU A 86 3.20 4.47 14.07
C LEU A 86 1.74 4.80 14.38
N THR A 87 0.83 4.07 13.76
CA THR A 87 -0.60 4.19 14.04
C THR A 87 -0.99 3.49 15.35
N PRO A 88 -2.18 3.75 15.89
CA PRO A 88 -2.69 3.00 17.04
C PRO A 88 -2.75 1.48 16.79
N LYS A 89 -3.13 1.03 15.59
CA LYS A 89 -3.12 -0.41 15.26
C LYS A 89 -1.69 -0.96 15.20
N GLU A 90 -0.76 -0.22 14.62
CA GLU A 90 0.65 -0.61 14.55
C GLU A 90 1.30 -0.70 15.93
N LEU A 91 1.01 0.26 16.82
CA LEU A 91 1.46 0.23 18.21
C LEU A 91 0.91 -0.98 18.96
N ALA A 92 -0.36 -1.35 18.74
CA ALA A 92 -0.95 -2.54 19.35
C ALA A 92 -0.22 -3.84 18.93
N ILE A 93 0.26 -3.93 17.69
CA ILE A 93 1.10 -5.05 17.24
C ILE A 93 2.45 -5.04 17.97
N ILE A 94 3.16 -3.90 17.97
CA ILE A 94 4.46 -3.78 18.65
C ILE A 94 4.36 -4.12 20.14
N HIS A 95 3.26 -3.76 20.80
CA HIS A 95 3.04 -4.04 22.22
C HIS A 95 2.42 -5.42 22.52
N ARG A 96 2.15 -6.24 21.50
CA ARG A 96 1.54 -7.58 21.64
C ARG A 96 0.12 -7.53 22.22
N GLU A 97 -0.58 -6.45 21.95
CA GLU A 97 -1.96 -6.17 22.38
C GLU A 97 -2.99 -6.42 21.27
N GLY A 98 -2.54 -6.66 20.04
CA GLY A 98 -3.39 -6.99 18.89
C GLY A 98 -3.99 -8.39 18.94
N THR A 99 -5.12 -8.57 18.27
CA THR A 99 -5.75 -9.88 18.05
C THR A 99 -5.01 -10.67 16.95
N THR A 100 -5.28 -11.97 16.85
CA THR A 100 -4.79 -12.78 15.72
C THR A 100 -5.19 -12.19 14.36
N GLN A 101 -6.39 -11.61 14.27
CA GLN A 101 -6.84 -10.98 13.02
C GLN A 101 -6.06 -9.69 12.74
N ASP A 102 -5.71 -8.91 13.77
CA ASP A 102 -4.88 -7.71 13.60
C ASP A 102 -3.48 -8.06 13.09
N VAL A 103 -2.89 -9.16 13.58
CA VAL A 103 -1.62 -9.69 13.08
C VAL A 103 -1.72 -10.08 11.61
N ILE A 104 -2.76 -10.82 11.22
CA ILE A 104 -2.99 -11.21 9.82
C ILE A 104 -3.20 -9.98 8.93
N ASN A 105 -4.01 -9.02 9.37
CA ASN A 105 -4.23 -7.78 8.64
C ASN A 105 -2.94 -6.98 8.47
N MET A 106 -2.09 -6.95 9.50
CA MET A 106 -0.79 -6.29 9.42
C MET A 106 0.13 -7.00 8.42
N ILE A 107 0.14 -8.32 8.35
CA ILE A 107 0.92 -9.06 7.34
C ILE A 107 0.46 -8.69 5.91
N TRP A 108 -0.85 -8.53 5.68
CA TRP A 108 -1.36 -8.09 4.38
C TRP A 108 -0.89 -6.69 3.97
N LYS A 109 -0.48 -5.83 4.92
CA LYS A 109 0.11 -4.52 4.62
C LYS A 109 1.40 -4.59 3.81
N TYR A 110 1.99 -5.77 3.58
CA TYR A 110 3.05 -5.93 2.57
C TYR A 110 2.67 -5.33 1.22
N GLU A 111 1.42 -5.46 0.77
CA GLU A 111 0.96 -4.90 -0.51
C GLU A 111 0.81 -3.38 -0.48
N ALA A 112 0.36 -2.85 0.67
CA ALA A 112 0.30 -1.42 0.91
C ALA A 112 1.72 -0.82 0.93
N TYR A 113 2.64 -1.45 1.66
CA TYR A 113 4.06 -1.08 1.68
C TYR A 113 4.72 -1.19 0.30
N TRP A 114 4.44 -2.26 -0.46
CA TRP A 114 4.93 -2.45 -1.82
C TRP A 114 4.51 -1.30 -2.75
N THR A 115 3.28 -0.82 -2.58
CA THR A 115 2.77 0.37 -3.28
C THR A 115 3.55 1.63 -2.92
N LEU A 116 3.91 1.82 -1.64
CA LEU A 116 4.75 2.95 -1.22
C LEU A 116 6.16 2.85 -1.83
N LEU A 117 6.77 1.67 -1.86
CA LEU A 117 8.07 1.46 -2.52
C LEU A 117 8.01 1.79 -4.02
N TRP A 118 6.92 1.43 -4.69
CA TRP A 118 6.70 1.81 -6.08
C TRP A 118 6.57 3.31 -6.24
N ALA A 119 5.78 3.98 -5.38
CA ALA A 119 5.65 5.44 -5.41
C ALA A 119 7.01 6.13 -5.18
N LEU A 120 7.84 5.59 -4.30
CA LEU A 120 9.20 6.06 -4.02
C LEU A 120 10.23 5.69 -5.11
N GLY A 121 9.83 4.99 -6.17
CA GLY A 121 10.71 4.60 -7.27
C GLY A 121 11.69 3.47 -6.94
N VAL A 122 11.55 2.81 -5.79
CA VAL A 122 12.36 1.64 -5.39
C VAL A 122 11.87 0.38 -6.09
N VAL A 123 10.55 0.26 -6.27
CA VAL A 123 9.92 -0.74 -7.13
C VAL A 123 9.60 -0.10 -8.49
N GLU A 124 10.03 -0.74 -9.57
CA GLU A 124 9.91 -0.20 -10.92
C GLU A 124 8.46 -0.20 -11.44
N GLU A 125 7.69 -1.25 -11.15
CA GLU A 125 6.32 -1.40 -11.66
C GLU A 125 5.39 -2.07 -10.64
N LEU A 126 4.13 -1.62 -10.56
CA LEU A 126 3.05 -2.39 -9.95
C LEU A 126 2.47 -3.36 -10.98
N ASN A 127 2.90 -4.61 -10.89
CA ASN A 127 2.37 -5.69 -11.71
C ASN A 127 0.87 -5.90 -11.48
N TYR A 128 0.20 -6.50 -12.47
CA TYR A 128 -1.20 -6.91 -12.36
C TYR A 128 -1.44 -7.65 -11.02
N PRO A 129 -2.46 -7.26 -10.23
CA PRO A 129 -2.61 -7.66 -8.83
C PRO A 129 -3.21 -9.08 -8.71
N ALA A 130 -2.56 -10.07 -9.33
CA ALA A 130 -2.89 -11.49 -9.22
C ALA A 130 -2.01 -12.21 -8.19
N ASN A 131 -0.79 -11.72 -7.98
CA ASN A 131 0.21 -12.33 -7.10
C ASN A 131 0.57 -11.38 -5.96
N ILE A 132 1.01 -11.98 -4.86
CA ILE A 132 1.57 -11.23 -3.73
C ILE A 132 2.94 -10.63 -4.08
N ALA A 133 3.32 -9.59 -3.33
CA ALA A 133 4.60 -8.92 -3.40
C ALA A 133 5.77 -9.86 -3.11
N ASP A 134 6.94 -9.51 -3.65
CA ASP A 134 8.20 -10.19 -3.33
C ASP A 134 8.64 -9.75 -1.93
N CYS A 135 8.28 -10.52 -0.91
CA CYS A 135 8.59 -10.20 0.48
C CYS A 135 10.10 -10.06 0.74
N ASP A 136 10.95 -10.85 0.06
CA ASP A 136 12.39 -10.79 0.25
C ASP A 136 12.94 -9.45 -0.25
N PHE A 137 12.52 -9.03 -1.45
CA PHE A 137 12.87 -7.70 -1.96
C PHE A 137 12.29 -6.58 -1.08
N ALA A 138 11.04 -6.74 -0.64
CA ALA A 138 10.34 -5.79 0.22
C ALA A 138 11.13 -5.53 1.52
N ILE A 139 11.64 -6.58 2.16
CA ILE A 139 12.50 -6.48 3.35
C ILE A 139 13.86 -5.88 3.00
N GLN A 140 14.48 -6.31 1.90
CA GLN A 140 15.81 -5.86 1.48
C GLN A 140 15.84 -4.34 1.19
N ALA A 141 14.75 -3.78 0.67
CA ALA A 141 14.64 -2.36 0.31
C ALA A 141 14.99 -1.41 1.46
N VAL A 142 14.68 -1.78 2.71
CA VAL A 142 14.98 -0.99 3.91
C VAL A 142 16.13 -1.60 4.71
N SER A 143 16.18 -2.93 4.87
CA SER A 143 17.20 -3.58 5.71
C SER A 143 18.63 -3.44 5.18
N SER A 144 18.79 -3.16 3.89
CA SER A 144 20.10 -2.82 3.28
C SER A 144 20.58 -1.40 3.58
N CYS A 145 19.75 -0.55 4.20
CA CYS A 145 20.06 0.83 4.52
C CYS A 145 20.48 0.98 5.99
N ASP A 146 21.58 1.68 6.22
CA ASP A 146 22.09 1.93 7.58
C ASP A 146 21.40 3.10 8.30
N SER A 147 20.61 3.90 7.60
CA SER A 147 19.90 5.05 8.17
C SER A 147 18.74 5.50 7.28
N PHE A 148 17.90 6.39 7.79
CA PHE A 148 16.87 7.06 7.01
C PHE A 148 17.47 7.83 5.82
N ASP A 149 18.57 8.56 6.04
CA ASP A 149 19.28 9.28 4.97
C ASP A 149 19.81 8.35 3.87
N ALA A 150 20.30 7.15 4.23
CA ALA A 150 20.74 6.16 3.27
C ALA A 150 19.57 5.63 2.42
N PHE A 151 18.42 5.38 3.05
CA PHE A 151 17.20 5.02 2.33
C PHE A 151 16.74 6.16 1.41
N MET A 152 16.77 7.41 1.89
CA MET A 152 16.40 8.58 1.09
C MET A 152 17.34 8.82 -0.10
N ALA A 153 18.58 8.34 -0.07
CA ALA A 153 19.52 8.50 -1.18
C ALA A 153 19.16 7.69 -2.43
N GLN A 154 18.34 6.64 -2.29
CA GLN A 154 17.90 5.79 -3.41
C GLN A 154 16.47 6.08 -3.88
N VAL A 155 15.68 6.87 -3.14
CA VAL A 155 14.29 7.15 -3.54
C VAL A 155 14.22 8.24 -4.61
N LYS A 156 13.26 8.05 -5.52
CA LYS A 156 12.84 9.05 -6.50
C LYS A 156 11.32 8.98 -6.61
N LEU A 157 10.65 9.89 -5.92
CA LEU A 157 9.19 9.99 -5.93
C LEU A 157 8.67 10.14 -7.37
N ARG A 158 7.69 9.31 -7.72
CA ARG A 158 6.99 9.37 -9.01
C ARG A 158 6.17 10.64 -9.15
N ASP A 159 5.92 11.02 -10.40
CA ASP A 159 5.07 12.17 -10.68
C ASP A 159 3.63 11.90 -10.25
N ILE A 160 2.91 12.95 -9.85
CA ILE A 160 1.52 12.85 -9.41
C ILE A 160 0.61 12.24 -10.49
N GLU A 161 0.91 12.45 -11.77
CA GLU A 161 0.14 11.85 -12.86
C GLU A 161 0.27 10.32 -12.89
N GLU A 162 1.45 9.77 -12.56
CA GLU A 162 1.66 8.32 -12.46
C GLU A 162 0.89 7.74 -11.26
N LEU A 163 0.94 8.43 -10.10
CA LEU A 163 0.22 8.01 -8.90
C LEU A 163 -1.29 7.99 -9.15
N LEU A 164 -1.83 9.03 -9.79
CA LEU A 164 -3.24 9.10 -10.12
C LEU A 164 -3.64 8.05 -11.16
N ASP A 165 -2.83 7.83 -12.19
CA ASP A 165 -3.10 6.82 -13.22
C ASP A 165 -3.24 5.42 -12.59
N GLU A 166 -2.40 5.07 -11.62
CA GLU A 166 -2.49 3.79 -10.92
C GLU A 166 -3.59 3.76 -9.85
N ALA A 167 -3.87 4.88 -9.18
CA ALA A 167 -5.00 5.00 -8.26
C ALA A 167 -6.36 4.81 -8.97
N ASP A 168 -6.53 5.40 -10.16
CA ASP A 168 -7.74 5.23 -10.96
C ASP A 168 -7.89 3.78 -11.46
N LEU A 169 -6.76 3.14 -11.79
CA LEU A 169 -6.74 1.76 -12.24
C LEU A 169 -7.11 0.77 -11.11
N ILE A 170 -6.47 0.90 -9.94
CA ILE A 170 -6.75 0.02 -8.81
C ILE A 170 -8.19 0.19 -8.30
N TYR A 171 -8.71 1.42 -8.30
CA TYR A 171 -10.10 1.73 -7.95
C TYR A 171 -11.10 0.94 -8.81
N ARG A 172 -10.80 0.78 -10.10
CA ARG A 172 -11.62 -0.02 -11.03
C ARG A 172 -11.47 -1.52 -10.84
N TYR A 173 -10.26 -1.99 -10.53
CA TYR A 173 -10.08 -3.40 -10.16
C TYR A 173 -10.83 -3.73 -8.88
N ASP A 174 -10.79 -2.85 -7.88
CA ASP A 174 -11.47 -3.07 -6.61
C ASP A 174 -12.99 -3.11 -6.81
N TRP A 175 -13.55 -2.20 -7.62
CA TRP A 175 -14.95 -2.28 -8.02
C TRP A 175 -15.31 -3.66 -8.62
N ALA A 176 -14.47 -4.18 -9.53
CA ALA A 176 -14.71 -5.48 -10.16
C ALA A 176 -14.63 -6.65 -9.15
N CYS A 177 -13.73 -6.57 -8.18
CA CYS A 177 -13.64 -7.52 -7.06
C CYS A 177 -14.87 -7.43 -6.14
N VAL A 178 -15.34 -6.22 -5.82
CA VAL A 178 -16.53 -5.97 -4.99
C VAL A 178 -17.80 -6.48 -5.68
N ASP A 179 -17.99 -6.18 -6.97
CA ASP A 179 -19.14 -6.63 -7.76
C ASP A 179 -19.20 -8.18 -7.82
N ALA A 180 -18.06 -8.83 -8.10
CA ALA A 180 -17.99 -10.29 -8.08
C ALA A 180 -18.34 -10.87 -6.71
N ARG A 181 -17.81 -10.28 -5.62
CA ARG A 181 -18.11 -10.70 -4.24
C ARG A 181 -19.60 -10.57 -3.92
N LEU A 182 -20.25 -9.46 -4.29
CA LEU A 182 -21.69 -9.24 -4.10
C LEU A 182 -22.54 -10.25 -4.89
N LYS A 183 -22.04 -10.75 -6.02
CA LYS A 183 -22.67 -11.79 -6.83
C LYS A 183 -22.31 -13.22 -6.39
N HIS A 184 -21.56 -13.37 -5.30
CA HIS A 184 -21.03 -14.66 -4.82
C HIS A 184 -20.15 -15.38 -5.87
N GLN A 185 -19.37 -14.61 -6.63
CA GLN A 185 -18.45 -15.09 -7.65
C GLN A 185 -17.00 -14.93 -7.18
N GLN A 186 -16.08 -15.65 -7.82
CA GLN A 186 -14.65 -15.44 -7.63
C GLN A 186 -14.23 -14.10 -8.23
N ALA A 187 -13.16 -13.51 -7.70
CA ALA A 187 -12.57 -12.30 -8.26
C ALA A 187 -12.27 -12.51 -9.76
N PRO A 188 -12.63 -11.54 -10.62
CA PRO A 188 -12.60 -11.74 -12.06
C PRO A 188 -11.17 -11.77 -12.58
N ALA A 189 -10.97 -12.43 -13.73
CA ALA A 189 -9.71 -12.43 -14.48
C ALA A 189 -8.44 -12.72 -13.64
N GLY A 190 -8.56 -13.57 -12.60
CA GLY A 190 -7.44 -13.95 -11.75
C GLY A 190 -6.94 -12.86 -10.80
N LEU A 191 -7.70 -11.78 -10.59
CA LEU A 191 -7.39 -10.78 -9.57
C LEU A 191 -7.34 -11.41 -8.18
N ASN A 192 -6.38 -10.99 -7.36
CA ASN A 192 -6.36 -11.27 -5.95
C ASN A 192 -7.01 -10.09 -5.21
N ALA A 193 -8.22 -10.30 -4.71
CA ALA A 193 -9.00 -9.23 -4.07
C ALA A 193 -8.30 -8.62 -2.85
N SER A 194 -7.52 -9.38 -2.09
CA SER A 194 -6.77 -8.85 -0.94
C SER A 194 -5.62 -7.95 -1.38
N VAL A 195 -4.91 -8.34 -2.45
CA VAL A 195 -3.86 -7.50 -3.05
C VAL A 195 -4.45 -6.21 -3.58
N VAL A 196 -5.57 -6.30 -4.30
CA VAL A 196 -6.28 -5.14 -4.84
C VAL A 196 -6.68 -4.16 -3.72
N LEU A 197 -7.27 -4.67 -2.64
CA LEU A 197 -7.74 -3.87 -1.52
C LEU A 197 -6.60 -3.11 -0.81
N GLU A 198 -5.50 -3.79 -0.50
CA GLU A 198 -4.36 -3.18 0.20
C GLU A 198 -3.65 -2.13 -0.66
N ARG A 199 -3.49 -2.41 -1.96
CA ARG A 199 -2.94 -1.42 -2.91
C ARG A 199 -3.88 -0.23 -3.10
N HIS A 200 -5.20 -0.47 -3.15
CA HIS A 200 -6.19 0.61 -3.23
C HIS A 200 -6.11 1.54 -2.03
N GLY A 201 -6.05 0.98 -0.81
CA GLY A 201 -5.89 1.77 0.39
C GLY A 201 -4.60 2.60 0.40
N ALA A 202 -3.48 2.02 -0.03
CA ALA A 202 -2.21 2.74 -0.11
C ALA A 202 -2.20 3.83 -1.19
N LEU A 203 -2.79 3.59 -2.36
CA LEU A 203 -2.90 4.59 -3.43
C LEU A 203 -3.80 5.75 -3.03
N ASN A 204 -4.93 5.48 -2.36
CA ASN A 204 -5.77 6.53 -1.82
C ASN A 204 -5.06 7.31 -0.71
N TRP A 205 -4.33 6.62 0.17
CA TRP A 205 -3.47 7.29 1.13
C TRP A 205 -2.40 8.13 0.46
N LEU A 206 -1.85 7.78 -0.69
CA LEU A 206 -0.87 8.64 -1.37
C LEU A 206 -1.47 9.95 -1.88
N ILE A 207 -2.70 9.90 -2.44
CA ILE A 207 -3.33 11.06 -3.11
C ILE A 207 -4.27 11.88 -2.20
N GLN A 208 -4.75 11.34 -1.08
CA GLN A 208 -5.67 12.05 -0.18
C GLN A 208 -4.94 12.56 1.06
N ARG A 209 -4.70 13.87 1.18
CA ARG A 209 -3.92 14.45 2.30
C ARG A 209 -4.37 13.99 3.69
N ASP A 210 -5.68 13.94 3.91
CA ASP A 210 -6.29 13.56 5.20
C ASP A 210 -6.62 12.06 5.30
N GLY A 211 -6.12 11.25 4.36
CA GLY A 211 -6.33 9.80 4.34
C GLY A 211 -5.78 9.11 5.59
N ASP A 212 -6.61 8.30 6.25
CA ASP A 212 -6.24 7.48 7.40
C ASP A 212 -5.58 6.18 6.92
N TRP A 213 -4.38 5.89 7.43
CA TRP A 213 -3.63 4.68 7.10
C TRP A 213 -4.28 3.40 7.67
N ASP A 214 -4.91 3.51 8.84
CA ASP A 214 -5.58 2.39 9.52
C ASP A 214 -6.99 2.13 8.95
N HIS A 215 -7.60 3.15 8.36
CA HIS A 215 -8.96 3.12 7.79
C HIS A 215 -9.03 3.88 6.46
N PRO A 216 -8.33 3.41 5.41
CA PRO A 216 -8.38 4.07 4.12
C PRO A 216 -9.79 4.01 3.54
N ASP A 217 -10.24 5.11 2.91
CA ASP A 217 -11.48 5.09 2.14
C ASP A 217 -11.24 4.27 0.86
N VAL A 218 -11.96 3.16 0.72
CA VAL A 218 -11.87 2.24 -0.42
C VAL A 218 -13.26 1.99 -1.01
N ASN A 219 -14.18 2.95 -0.87
CA ASN A 219 -15.53 2.82 -1.40
C ASN A 219 -15.52 2.83 -2.93
N THR A 220 -16.16 1.83 -3.54
CA THR A 220 -16.30 1.65 -4.99
C THR A 220 -17.73 1.42 -5.43
#